data_AF-Q5LKB3-F1
#
_entry.id   AF-Q5LKB3-F1
#
_cell.length_a   1.000
_cell.length_b   1.000
_cell.length_c   1.000
_cell.angle_alpha   90.00
_cell.angle_beta   90.00
_cell.angle_gamma   90.00
#
_symmetry.space_group_name_H-M   'P 1'
#
loop_
_entity.id
_entity.type
_entity.pdbx_description
1 polymer ?
#
loop_
_entity_poly.entity_id
_entity_poly.type
_entity_poly.pdbx_seq_one_letter_code
_entity_poly.pdbx_strand_id
1 'polypeptide(L)'
;MIALVKEPLITESELTGLKHKLDNEKQMVLEIYKIAFENFLRRKFTSEFLINEIRKQMNNGFDNLPIKLVNCDIIDYRSSYNFRYMIGETFSNSFCWLFFNRIVIKRKFWKYRKVVKKIAEPFREDEIIQLSMEEIAEEVIYKSEFFQKIIKDLEKASIRVGGGIHSRPGEKVFILLLKWGEGNETNEE
;
A
#
# COMPACT_ATOMS: atom_id res chain seq x y z
N MET A 1 -46.96 31.92 -17.46
CA MET A 1 -45.92 31.15 -18.14
C MET A 1 -45.19 30.37 -17.05
N ILE A 2 -45.50 29.08 -16.92
CA ILE A 2 -44.97 28.23 -15.85
C ILE A 2 -43.53 27.88 -16.24
N ALA A 3 -42.57 28.25 -15.40
CA ALA A 3 -41.17 27.90 -15.59
C ALA A 3 -41.04 26.36 -15.64
N LEU A 4 -40.50 25.82 -16.73
CA LEU A 4 -40.05 24.44 -16.80
C LEU A 4 -39.00 24.24 -15.71
N VAL A 5 -39.39 23.59 -14.62
CA VAL A 5 -38.43 22.95 -13.72
C VAL A 5 -37.81 21.82 -14.55
N LYS A 6 -36.56 22.00 -14.99
CA LYS A 6 -35.77 20.89 -15.52
C LYS A 6 -35.72 19.83 -14.42
N GLU A 7 -36.35 18.69 -14.68
CA GLU A 7 -36.15 17.49 -13.85
C GLU A 7 -34.65 17.24 -13.68
N PRO A 8 -34.23 16.68 -12.52
CA PRO A 8 -32.83 16.34 -12.33
C PRO A 8 -32.42 15.34 -13.43
N LEU A 9 -31.31 15.65 -14.12
CA LEU A 9 -30.73 14.84 -15.22
C LEU A 9 -30.36 13.40 -14.80
N ILE A 10 -30.42 13.08 -13.51
CA ILE A 10 -30.14 11.77 -12.91
C ILE A 10 -31.20 11.51 -11.85
N THR A 11 -31.83 10.34 -11.89
CA THR A 11 -32.84 9.92 -10.90
C THR A 11 -32.20 9.47 -9.59
N GLU A 12 -32.93 9.55 -8.48
CA GLU A 12 -32.48 9.07 -7.16
C GLU A 12 -32.13 7.57 -7.16
N SER A 13 -32.85 6.78 -7.97
CA SER A 13 -32.59 5.35 -8.16
C SER A 13 -31.26 5.10 -8.88
N GLU A 14 -30.93 5.91 -9.90
CA GLU A 14 -29.65 5.85 -10.62
C GLU A 14 -28.49 6.29 -9.72
N LEU A 15 -28.69 7.34 -8.92
CA LEU A 15 -27.70 7.80 -7.95
C LEU A 15 -27.39 6.74 -6.88
N THR A 16 -28.42 6.08 -6.36
CA THR A 16 -28.28 4.99 -5.38
C THR A 16 -27.57 3.78 -6.00
N GLY A 17 -27.92 3.41 -7.24
CA GLY A 17 -27.25 2.34 -7.98
C GLY A 17 -25.78 2.64 -8.27
N LEU A 18 -25.43 3.89 -8.58
CA LEU A 18 -24.06 4.34 -8.77
C LEU A 18 -23.25 4.26 -7.47
N LYS A 19 -23.81 4.75 -6.36
CA LYS A 19 -23.18 4.68 -5.04
C LYS A 19 -22.86 3.23 -4.65
N HIS A 20 -23.83 2.33 -4.80
CA HIS A 20 -23.64 0.92 -4.49
C HIS A 20 -22.55 0.26 -5.35
N LYS A 21 -22.46 0.60 -6.64
CA LYS A 21 -21.38 0.11 -7.51
C LYS A 21 -20.01 0.61 -7.06
N LEU A 22 -19.91 1.90 -6.71
CA LEU A 22 -18.67 2.51 -6.23
C LEU A 22 -18.20 1.89 -4.90
N ASP A 23 -19.14 1.66 -3.97
CA ASP A 23 -18.84 1.04 -2.68
C ASP A 23 -18.32 -0.40 -2.86
N ASN A 24 -18.94 -1.18 -3.76
CA ASN A 24 -18.48 -2.52 -4.08
C ASN A 24 -17.09 -2.54 -4.75
N GLU A 25 -16.83 -1.59 -5.65
CA GLU A 25 -15.50 -1.45 -6.25
C GLU A 25 -14.46 -1.08 -5.19
N LYS A 26 -14.76 -0.11 -4.32
CA LYS A 26 -13.86 0.29 -3.22
C LYS A 26 -13.54 -0.87 -2.29
N GLN A 27 -14.55 -1.67 -1.91
CA GLN A 27 -14.34 -2.86 -1.08
C GLN A 27 -13.41 -3.87 -1.75
N MET A 28 -13.57 -4.10 -3.06
CA MET A 28 -12.70 -5.01 -3.82
C MET A 28 -11.27 -4.48 -3.92
N VAL A 29 -11.09 -3.17 -4.12
CA VAL A 29 -9.77 -2.53 -4.11
C VAL A 29 -9.12 -2.72 -2.73
N LEU A 30 -9.83 -2.44 -1.64
CA LEU A 30 -9.32 -2.64 -0.28
C LEU A 30 -8.91 -4.10 -0.02
N GLU A 31 -9.72 -5.07 -0.46
CA GLU A 31 -9.40 -6.50 -0.35
C GLU A 31 -8.10 -6.87 -1.08
N ILE A 32 -7.90 -6.33 -2.29
CA ILE A 32 -6.66 -6.53 -3.07
C ILE A 32 -5.44 -5.99 -2.33
N TYR A 33 -5.52 -4.78 -1.77
CA TYR A 33 -4.43 -4.17 -1.01
C TYR A 33 -4.10 -4.98 0.24
N LYS A 34 -5.11 -5.48 0.98
CA LYS A 34 -4.94 -6.36 2.14
C LYS A 34 -4.18 -7.63 1.80
N ILE A 35 -4.62 -8.34 0.75
CA ILE A 35 -3.97 -9.57 0.30
C ILE A 35 -2.52 -9.32 -0.13
N ALA A 36 -2.27 -8.23 -0.86
CA ALA A 36 -0.93 -7.87 -1.32
C ALA A 36 0.01 -7.53 -0.16
N PHE A 37 -0.47 -6.73 0.80
CA PHE A 37 0.30 -6.34 1.98
C PHE A 37 0.65 -7.55 2.87
N GLU A 38 -0.32 -8.42 3.15
CA GLU A 38 -0.04 -9.64 3.90
C GLU A 38 0.97 -10.54 3.20
N ASN A 39 0.85 -10.71 1.88
CA ASN A 39 1.79 -11.51 1.12
C ASN A 39 3.20 -10.89 1.13
N PHE A 40 3.30 -9.56 1.08
CA PHE A 40 4.55 -8.82 1.25
C PHE A 40 5.18 -9.10 2.61
N LEU A 41 4.42 -8.95 3.70
CA LEU A 41 4.92 -9.20 5.05
C LEU A 41 5.44 -10.63 5.21
N ARG A 42 4.70 -11.62 4.70
CA ARG A 42 5.07 -13.04 4.81
C ARG A 42 6.32 -13.41 3.98
N ARG A 43 6.54 -12.77 2.84
CA ARG A 43 7.59 -13.17 1.87
C ARG A 43 8.84 -12.33 1.93
N LYS A 44 8.70 -11.02 2.19
CA LYS A 44 9.80 -10.05 2.11
C LYS A 44 10.18 -9.49 3.47
N PHE A 45 9.22 -9.31 4.38
CA PHE A 45 9.46 -8.75 5.71
C PHE A 45 9.84 -9.84 6.74
N THR A 46 10.88 -10.63 6.42
CA THR A 46 11.33 -11.75 7.26
C THR A 46 12.33 -11.29 8.32
N SER A 47 12.56 -12.13 9.34
CA SER A 47 13.61 -11.87 10.34
C SER A 47 14.99 -11.75 9.71
N GLU A 48 15.30 -12.59 8.71
CA GLU A 48 16.57 -12.52 7.98
C GLU A 48 16.72 -11.19 7.23
N PHE A 49 15.66 -10.74 6.55
CA PHE A 49 15.64 -9.44 5.90
C PHE A 49 15.90 -8.31 6.91
N LEU A 50 15.19 -8.30 8.03
CA LEU A 50 15.33 -7.27 9.06
C LEU A 50 16.73 -7.26 9.68
N ILE A 51 17.30 -8.42 10.02
CA ILE A 51 18.65 -8.53 10.56
C ILE A 51 19.67 -7.96 9.57
N ASN A 52 19.53 -8.30 8.28
CA ASN A 52 20.46 -7.82 7.25
C ASN A 52 20.38 -6.30 7.07
N GLU A 53 19.17 -5.73 7.01
CA GLU A 53 19.01 -4.28 6.88
C GLU A 53 19.45 -3.52 8.14
N ILE A 54 19.15 -4.03 9.35
CA ILE A 54 19.61 -3.43 10.61
C ILE A 54 21.15 -3.43 10.67
N ARG A 55 21.81 -4.57 10.37
CA ARG A 55 23.27 -4.65 10.32
C ARG A 55 23.87 -3.66 9.32
N LYS A 56 23.25 -3.52 8.16
CA LYS A 56 23.67 -2.55 7.15
C LYS A 56 23.59 -1.11 7.67
N GLN A 57 22.51 -0.75 8.37
CA GLN A 57 22.38 0.58 9.00
C GLN A 57 23.42 0.79 10.10
N MET A 58 23.63 -0.21 10.96
CA MET A 58 24.67 -0.17 12.01
C MET A 58 26.07 0.02 11.43
N ASN A 59 26.42 -0.69 10.35
CA ASN A 59 27.70 -0.54 9.66
C ASN A 59 27.89 0.86 9.05
N ASN A 60 26.78 1.54 8.72
CA ASN A 60 26.79 2.91 8.23
C ASN A 60 26.74 3.95 9.38
N GLY A 61 26.76 3.52 10.64
CA GLY A 61 26.72 4.40 11.82
C GLY A 61 25.32 4.89 12.22
N PHE A 62 24.26 4.29 11.68
CA PHE A 62 22.88 4.63 12.05
C PHE A 62 22.31 3.67 13.12
N ASP A 63 21.48 4.23 13.99
CA ASP A 63 20.76 3.54 15.07
C ASP A 63 19.28 3.24 14.71
N ASN A 64 18.92 3.48 13.46
CA ASN A 64 17.56 3.41 12.96
C ASN A 64 17.47 2.85 11.53
N LEU A 65 16.31 2.28 11.21
CA LEU A 65 15.96 1.75 9.89
C LEU A 65 14.59 2.29 9.46
N PRO A 66 14.55 3.23 8.50
CA PRO A 66 13.30 3.67 7.89
C PRO A 66 12.88 2.71 6.75
N ILE A 67 11.67 2.18 6.83
CA ILE A 67 11.05 1.35 5.80
C ILE A 67 9.88 2.12 5.21
N LYS A 68 9.96 2.44 3.92
CA LYS A 68 9.01 3.32 3.23
C LYS A 68 8.03 2.52 2.39
N LEU A 69 6.75 2.80 2.54
CA LEU A 69 5.64 2.27 1.74
C LEU A 69 5.00 3.40 0.94
N VAL A 70 4.83 3.20 -0.37
CA VAL A 70 4.28 4.21 -1.29
C VAL A 70 3.16 3.65 -2.15
N ASN A 71 2.25 4.53 -2.57
CA ASN A 71 1.15 4.21 -3.48
C ASN A 71 1.11 5.20 -4.67
N CYS A 72 2.23 5.32 -5.37
CA CYS A 72 2.39 6.23 -6.53
C CYS A 72 2.76 5.45 -7.80
N ASP A 73 2.60 6.09 -8.96
CA ASP A 73 3.00 5.52 -10.26
C ASP A 73 4.51 5.65 -10.55
N ILE A 74 5.25 6.33 -9.68
CA ILE A 74 6.69 6.59 -9.85
C ILE A 74 7.50 5.36 -9.43
N ILE A 75 8.46 5.00 -10.29
CA ILE A 75 9.24 3.76 -10.24
C ILE A 75 10.56 3.94 -9.45
N ASP A 76 11.00 5.18 -9.22
CA ASP A 76 12.39 5.43 -8.81
C ASP A 76 12.56 5.74 -7.32
N TYR A 77 12.36 4.71 -6.50
CA TYR A 77 12.85 4.72 -5.13
C TYR A 77 13.50 3.37 -4.80
N ARG A 78 14.82 3.30 -4.97
CA ARG A 78 15.66 2.13 -4.57
C ARG A 78 15.51 1.73 -3.09
N SER A 79 14.84 2.54 -2.28
CA SER A 79 14.62 2.33 -0.83
C SER A 79 13.14 2.36 -0.41
N SER A 80 12.19 2.25 -1.35
CA SER A 80 10.75 2.22 -1.03
C SER A 80 10.05 0.98 -1.59
N TYR A 81 9.05 0.52 -0.88
CA TYR A 81 8.17 -0.57 -1.26
C TYR A 81 6.86 -0.02 -1.78
N ASN A 82 6.57 -0.28 -3.06
CA ASN A 82 5.40 0.28 -3.71
C ASN A 82 4.24 -0.74 -3.75
N PHE A 83 3.06 -0.33 -3.30
CA PHE A 83 1.86 -1.18 -3.25
C PHE A 83 1.46 -1.72 -4.61
N ARG A 84 1.61 -0.93 -5.68
CA ARG A 84 1.34 -1.36 -7.05
C ARG A 84 2.18 -2.58 -7.44
N TYR A 85 3.46 -2.55 -7.06
CA TYR A 85 4.39 -3.65 -7.26
C TYR A 85 4.04 -4.86 -6.41
N MET A 86 3.68 -4.67 -5.13
CA MET A 86 3.21 -5.75 -4.27
C MET A 86 1.97 -6.46 -4.84
N ILE A 87 1.02 -5.69 -5.37
CA ILE A 87 -0.19 -6.20 -6.02
C ILE A 87 0.21 -6.99 -7.29
N GLY A 88 1.06 -6.42 -8.14
CA GLY A 88 1.61 -7.12 -9.31
C GLY A 88 2.23 -8.48 -8.94
N GLU A 89 3.17 -8.50 -8.00
CA GLU A 89 3.85 -9.73 -7.56
C GLU A 89 2.90 -10.77 -6.93
N THR A 90 1.94 -10.29 -6.14
CA THR A 90 1.00 -11.16 -5.43
C THR A 90 0.05 -11.85 -6.41
N PHE A 91 -0.54 -11.08 -7.32
CA PHE A 91 -1.63 -11.52 -8.19
C PHE A 91 -1.17 -12.05 -9.56
N SER A 92 -0.01 -11.63 -10.05
CA SER A 92 0.55 -12.05 -11.35
C SER A 92 1.50 -13.25 -11.23
N ASN A 93 1.67 -13.97 -12.33
CA ASN A 93 2.82 -14.87 -12.50
C ASN A 93 4.09 -14.04 -12.75
N SER A 94 5.11 -14.19 -11.89
CA SER A 94 6.33 -13.37 -11.88
C SER A 94 7.04 -13.29 -13.23
N PHE A 95 6.97 -14.35 -14.05
CA PHE A 95 7.61 -14.40 -15.37
C PHE A 95 7.02 -13.39 -16.37
N CYS A 96 5.69 -13.29 -16.46
CA CYS A 96 5.07 -12.40 -17.46
C CYS A 96 5.17 -10.90 -17.10
N TRP A 97 5.19 -10.60 -15.80
CA TRP A 97 5.25 -9.23 -15.31
C TRP A 97 6.64 -8.61 -15.52
N LEU A 98 7.72 -9.38 -15.31
CA LEU A 98 9.09 -8.92 -15.49
C LEU A 98 9.52 -8.78 -16.97
N PHE A 99 9.02 -9.63 -17.87
CA PHE A 99 9.49 -9.68 -19.26
C PHE A 99 8.60 -8.97 -20.28
N PHE A 100 7.32 -8.76 -19.99
CA PHE A 100 6.37 -8.22 -20.97
C PHE A 100 5.60 -7.00 -20.49
N ASN A 101 5.90 -6.49 -19.28
CA ASN A 101 5.08 -5.47 -18.61
C ASN A 101 3.58 -5.82 -18.58
N ARG A 102 3.25 -7.13 -18.63
CA ARG A 102 1.89 -7.65 -18.73
C ARG A 102 1.53 -8.41 -17.47
N ILE A 103 0.37 -8.08 -16.92
CA ILE A 103 -0.16 -8.78 -15.75
C ILE A 103 -0.94 -10.01 -16.21
N VAL A 104 -0.35 -11.18 -15.95
CA VAL A 104 -1.00 -12.48 -16.15
C VAL A 104 -1.47 -13.00 -14.80
N ILE A 105 -2.76 -12.78 -14.53
CA ILE A 105 -3.40 -13.09 -13.25
C ILE A 105 -3.38 -14.60 -13.00
N LYS A 106 -2.86 -15.01 -11.84
CA LYS A 106 -2.93 -16.40 -11.36
C LYS A 106 -4.39 -16.86 -11.30
N ARG A 107 -4.66 -18.11 -11.71
CA ARG A 107 -6.03 -18.67 -11.73
C ARG A 107 -6.79 -18.51 -10.41
N LYS A 108 -6.11 -18.69 -9.27
CA LYS A 108 -6.72 -18.52 -7.93
C LYS A 108 -7.22 -17.10 -7.63
N PHE A 109 -6.74 -16.10 -8.37
CA PHE A 109 -7.13 -14.70 -8.21
C PHE A 109 -7.95 -14.16 -9.37
N TRP A 110 -8.51 -15.04 -10.22
CA TRP A 110 -9.26 -14.64 -11.40
C TRP A 110 -10.44 -13.71 -11.09
N LYS A 111 -11.05 -13.83 -9.90
CA LYS A 111 -12.13 -12.94 -9.46
C LYS A 111 -11.71 -11.46 -9.39
N TYR A 112 -10.44 -11.17 -9.12
CA TYR A 112 -9.90 -9.81 -9.04
C TYR A 112 -9.30 -9.31 -10.35
N ARG A 113 -9.31 -10.12 -11.42
CA ARG A 113 -8.51 -9.87 -12.63
C ARG A 113 -8.67 -8.47 -13.22
N LYS A 114 -9.91 -7.96 -13.26
CA LYS A 114 -10.23 -6.65 -13.86
C LYS A 114 -9.63 -5.53 -13.03
N VAL A 115 -9.86 -5.55 -11.71
CA VAL A 115 -9.40 -4.51 -10.78
C VAL A 115 -7.88 -4.53 -10.63
N VAL A 116 -7.27 -5.72 -10.50
CA VAL A 116 -5.79 -5.84 -10.40
C VAL A 116 -5.10 -5.30 -11.64
N LYS A 117 -5.61 -5.60 -12.85
CA LYS A 117 -5.05 -5.09 -14.09
C LYS A 117 -5.06 -3.56 -14.11
N LYS A 118 -6.19 -2.96 -13.76
CA LYS A 118 -6.34 -1.50 -13.68
C LYS A 118 -5.42 -0.84 -12.63
N ILE A 119 -5.14 -1.51 -11.50
CA ILE A 119 -4.23 -0.99 -10.47
C ILE A 119 -2.75 -1.10 -10.91
N ALA A 120 -2.37 -2.26 -11.45
CA ALA A 120 -0.95 -2.62 -11.56
C ALA A 120 -0.37 -2.55 -12.98
N GLU A 121 -1.17 -2.60 -14.05
CA GLU A 121 -0.67 -2.43 -15.43
C GLU A 121 -0.19 -0.98 -15.69
N PRO A 122 0.92 -0.79 -16.42
CA PRO A 122 1.37 0.53 -16.84
C PRO A 122 0.45 1.12 -17.91
N PHE A 123 0.20 2.43 -17.82
CA PHE A 123 -0.67 3.23 -18.69
C PHE A 123 -2.16 2.91 -18.52
N ARG A 124 -2.79 3.57 -17.53
CA ARG A 124 -4.21 3.43 -17.21
C ARG A 124 -5.06 4.12 -18.28
N GLU A 125 -5.99 3.38 -18.88
CA GLU A 125 -7.01 3.95 -19.78
C GLU A 125 -8.30 4.34 -19.01
N ASP A 126 -8.50 3.80 -17.80
CA ASP A 126 -9.70 4.00 -16.98
C ASP A 126 -9.38 4.66 -15.61
N GLU A 127 -10.29 5.50 -15.13
CA GLU A 127 -10.32 5.98 -13.75
C GLU A 127 -10.66 4.81 -12.80
N ILE A 128 -9.71 4.40 -11.96
CA ILE A 128 -9.96 3.50 -10.83
C ILE A 128 -10.03 4.32 -9.55
N ILE A 129 -10.77 3.82 -8.56
CA ILE A 129 -10.69 4.33 -7.18
C ILE A 129 -9.27 4.08 -6.67
N GLN A 130 -8.42 5.10 -6.74
CA GLN A 130 -7.10 5.07 -6.15
C GLN A 130 -7.22 5.41 -4.67
N LEU A 131 -6.87 4.45 -3.81
CA LEU A 131 -6.82 4.69 -2.37
C LEU A 131 -5.68 5.66 -2.05
N SER A 132 -5.99 6.64 -1.20
CA SER A 132 -4.97 7.49 -0.61
C SER A 132 -4.05 6.67 0.32
N MET A 133 -2.85 7.21 0.61
CA MET A 133 -1.95 6.56 1.58
C MET A 133 -2.56 6.54 2.99
N GLU A 134 -3.41 7.53 3.32
CA GLU A 134 -4.25 7.53 4.53
C GLU A 134 -5.16 6.33 4.61
N GLU A 135 -5.98 6.14 3.59
CA GLU A 135 -6.92 5.02 3.55
C GLU A 135 -6.19 3.68 3.60
N ILE A 136 -5.04 3.56 2.93
CA ILE A 136 -4.23 2.34 2.99
C ILE A 136 -3.67 2.14 4.40
N ALA A 137 -3.15 3.18 5.05
CA ALA A 137 -2.63 3.05 6.41
C ALA A 137 -3.73 2.58 7.38
N GLU A 138 -4.88 3.25 7.35
CA GLU A 138 -6.02 2.98 8.24
C GLU A 138 -6.66 1.61 7.98
N GLU A 139 -6.94 1.28 6.72
CA GLU A 139 -7.74 0.11 6.39
C GLU A 139 -6.91 -1.14 6.13
N VAL A 140 -5.63 -1.00 5.78
CA VAL A 140 -4.77 -2.11 5.36
C VAL A 140 -3.64 -2.35 6.34
N ILE A 141 -2.85 -1.32 6.66
CA ILE A 141 -1.64 -1.48 7.48
C ILE A 141 -2.00 -1.67 8.95
N TYR A 142 -2.69 -0.70 9.54
CA TYR A 142 -3.00 -0.71 10.98
C TYR A 142 -3.98 -1.82 11.37
N LYS A 143 -4.87 -2.24 10.46
CA LYS A 143 -5.81 -3.36 10.67
C LYS A 143 -5.20 -4.74 10.41
N SER A 144 -3.95 -4.84 9.93
CA SER A 144 -3.30 -6.13 9.71
C SER A 144 -2.85 -6.76 11.04
N GLU A 145 -3.50 -7.83 11.47
CA GLU A 145 -3.11 -8.59 12.67
C GLU A 145 -1.68 -9.11 12.59
N PHE A 146 -1.25 -9.54 11.40
CA PHE A 146 0.09 -10.04 11.17
C PHE A 146 1.14 -8.93 11.33
N PHE A 147 0.84 -7.73 10.82
CA PHE A 147 1.69 -6.55 11.03
C PHE A 147 1.79 -6.19 12.51
N GLN A 148 0.65 -6.12 13.22
CA GLN A 148 0.62 -5.84 14.65
C GLN A 148 1.42 -6.86 15.47
N LYS A 149 1.38 -8.14 15.09
CA LYS A 149 2.20 -9.18 15.72
C LYS A 149 3.70 -8.93 15.51
N ILE A 150 4.10 -8.59 14.28
CA ILE A 150 5.49 -8.24 13.97
C ILE A 150 5.95 -7.06 14.83
N ILE A 151 5.14 -6.01 14.97
CA ILE A 151 5.47 -4.85 15.82
C ILE A 151 5.69 -5.27 17.27
N LYS A 152 4.78 -6.06 17.84
CA LYS A 152 4.91 -6.55 19.22
C LYS A 152 6.17 -7.40 19.42
N ASP A 153 6.52 -8.23 18.45
CA ASP A 153 7.71 -9.07 18.54
C ASP A 153 9.01 -8.25 18.41
N LEU A 154 9.00 -7.16 17.63
CA LEU A 154 10.10 -6.19 17.56
C LEU A 154 10.27 -5.43 18.89
N GLU A 155 9.18 -4.95 19.48
CA GLU A 155 9.20 -4.22 20.76
C GLU A 155 9.72 -5.11 21.91
N LYS A 156 9.34 -6.40 21.93
CA LYS A 156 9.89 -7.38 22.89
C LYS A 156 11.39 -7.58 22.72
N ALA A 157 11.92 -7.38 21.51
CA ALA A 157 13.35 -7.42 21.22
C ALA A 157 14.03 -6.06 21.47
N SER A 158 13.38 -5.13 22.19
CA SER A 158 13.87 -3.78 22.48
C SER A 158 14.12 -2.92 21.25
N ILE A 159 13.48 -3.25 20.12
CA ILE A 159 13.46 -2.39 18.93
C ILE A 159 12.23 -1.50 19.04
N ARG A 160 12.45 -0.19 19.26
CA ARG A 160 11.38 0.81 19.30
C ARG A 160 10.80 0.98 17.91
N VAL A 161 9.48 0.86 17.79
CA VAL A 161 8.76 1.03 16.55
C VAL A 161 8.01 2.35 16.59
N GLY A 162 8.26 3.21 15.62
CA GLY A 162 7.47 4.40 15.34
C GLY A 162 7.04 4.41 13.87
N GLY A 163 6.24 5.39 13.50
CA GLY A 163 5.88 5.56 12.11
C GLY A 163 4.60 6.33 11.89
N GLY A 164 4.34 6.64 10.63
CA GLY A 164 3.16 7.38 10.22
C GLY A 164 3.22 7.79 8.77
N ILE A 165 2.24 8.59 8.38
CA ILE A 165 2.19 9.17 7.04
C ILE A 165 2.97 10.47 7.04
N HIS A 166 3.91 10.57 6.11
CA HIS A 166 4.69 11.76 5.86
C HIS A 166 4.31 12.32 4.49
N SER A 167 4.01 13.62 4.45
CA SER A 167 3.72 14.33 3.21
C SER A 167 5.00 14.96 2.68
N ARG A 168 5.29 14.72 1.40
CA ARG A 168 6.23 15.50 0.58
C ARG A 168 5.45 16.16 -0.55
N PRO A 169 5.95 17.26 -1.16
CA PRO A 169 5.28 17.86 -2.31
C PRO A 169 5.03 16.82 -3.41
N GLY A 170 3.77 16.52 -3.70
CA GLY A 170 3.35 15.54 -4.71
C GLY A 170 3.30 14.07 -4.27
N GLU A 171 3.66 13.73 -3.03
CA GLU A 171 3.68 12.33 -2.58
C GLU A 171 3.37 12.17 -1.09
N LYS A 172 2.51 11.21 -0.76
CA LYS A 172 2.28 10.74 0.62
C LYS A 172 2.89 9.37 0.78
N VAL A 173 3.75 9.24 1.80
CA VAL A 173 4.53 8.03 2.07
C VAL A 173 4.24 7.58 3.48
N PHE A 174 4.00 6.28 3.66
CA PHE A 174 4.01 5.69 4.99
C PHE A 174 5.42 5.27 5.35
N ILE A 175 5.91 5.66 6.53
CA ILE A 175 7.23 5.30 7.02
C ILE A 175 7.07 4.49 8.31
N LEU A 176 7.57 3.27 8.30
CA LEU A 176 7.83 2.49 9.50
C LEU A 176 9.27 2.75 9.94
N LEU A 177 9.47 3.26 11.15
CA LEU A 177 10.77 3.58 11.70
C LEU A 177 11.11 2.62 12.83
N LEU A 178 12.17 1.84 12.66
CA LEU A 178 12.71 0.96 13.69
C LEU A 178 13.94 1.62 14.32
N LYS A 179 14.04 1.66 15.65
CA LYS A 179 15.20 2.21 16.39
C LYS A 179 15.70 1.21 17.44
N TRP A 180 17.01 1.03 17.57
CA TRP A 180 17.62 0.05 18.51
C TRP A 180 18.75 0.62 19.38
N GLY A 181 19.06 1.91 19.27
CA GLY A 181 19.93 2.63 20.21
C GLY A 181 19.12 3.48 21.19
N GLU A 182 19.80 4.05 22.20
CA GLU A 182 19.36 5.30 22.83
C GLU A 182 19.45 6.37 21.75
N GLY A 183 18.40 6.49 20.94
CA GLY A 183 18.31 7.57 19.97
C GLY A 183 18.67 8.85 20.69
N ASN A 184 19.62 9.60 20.15
CA ASN A 184 19.77 10.99 20.50
C ASN A 184 18.37 11.57 20.33
N GLU A 185 17.68 11.79 21.46
CA GLU A 185 16.80 12.92 21.58
C GLU A 185 17.73 14.09 21.26
N THR A 186 17.82 14.45 19.99
CA THR A 186 18.27 15.79 19.63
C THR A 186 17.30 16.69 20.36
N ASN A 187 17.72 17.09 21.56
CA ASN A 187 17.27 18.30 22.20
C ASN A 187 17.40 19.37 21.12
N GLU A 188 16.27 19.74 20.53
CA GLU A 188 16.14 21.04 19.89
C GLU A 188 16.29 22.05 21.04
N GLU A 189 17.53 22.46 21.30
CA GLU A 189 17.84 23.76 21.91
C GLU A 189 17.62 24.87 20.86
#